data_AF-A0A450ZWC5-F1
#
_entry.id   AF-A0A450ZWC5-F1
#
_cell.length_a   1.000
_cell.length_b   1.000
_cell.length_c   1.000
_cell.angle_alpha   90.00
_cell.angle_beta   90.00
_cell.angle_gamma   90.00
#
_symmetry.space_group_name_H-M   'P 1'
#
loop_
_entity.id
_entity.type
_entity.pdbx_description
1 polymer ?
#
loop_
_entity_poly.entity_id
_entity_poly.type
_entity_poly.pdbx_seq_one_letter_code
_entity_poly.pdbx_strand_id
1 'polypeptide(L)'
;NVGVGDKQPKADLSILGNLSRPLTGRITVPANSTDVTGVGTQFTSELVVGDSLRIGDEVFIITEISGNTELTIDNPHTVGALNITAYTDGDLLSVETGAEVKSLVIDKSGNVGIGKRPDPGHKLDVKGAARVGDLALGGKTSCGKLHTDASGKVACGKDADSGTITGVTAGSGLSGGGTSGAVTLNVDASKIQKRVSGTCAAGRSIRAIDETGGVTCEADDNSGGTITGVTAGSGLAGGGVSGTVSLRVDTGQIQKRVRAGCPAGQSIRVIDEAGKVTCESDDDSGTITGVTAGEGLSGGGNTGAVTLRVDGAKIQERVSGKCAVGSSIREIKADGTVVCNDIPDGDFRLVLKDDFETSAIGWSMTTRTTFNGTTILGGYGVTAGTSFYKDFDLSGISHTEVMVRLVYYAIDSWDDELGYAGADNSFWSMTYWYTFGKENLGGNSYLDRFSNVELKTPHTGNSIRVVAGSRLDSGATDESFGIDNVEIWVR
;
A
#
# COMPACT_ATOMS: atom_id res chain seq x y z
N ASN A 1 -63.94 26.44 66.05
CA ASN A 1 -64.16 25.92 67.42
C ASN A 1 -62.87 25.49 68.10
N VAL A 2 -62.46 26.14 69.20
CA VAL A 2 -61.27 25.71 69.96
C VAL A 2 -61.71 24.98 71.22
N GLY A 3 -61.47 23.67 71.24
CA GLY A 3 -61.57 22.84 72.44
C GLY A 3 -60.17 22.60 72.97
N VAL A 4 -59.84 23.18 74.13
CA VAL A 4 -58.61 22.81 74.83
C VAL A 4 -58.91 21.51 75.57
N GLY A 5 -58.54 20.37 74.96
CA GLY A 5 -58.74 19.02 75.51
C GLY A 5 -60.06 18.32 75.13
N ASP A 6 -60.86 18.88 74.22
CA ASP A 6 -62.12 18.31 73.74
C ASP A 6 -62.06 18.01 72.24
N LYS A 7 -62.54 16.83 71.82
CA LYS A 7 -62.58 16.38 70.41
C LYS A 7 -63.85 16.84 69.68
N GLN A 8 -64.81 17.48 70.35
CA GLN A 8 -66.04 18.01 69.73
C GLN A 8 -66.47 19.40 70.25
N PRO A 9 -65.65 20.45 70.11
CA PRO A 9 -66.01 21.77 70.60
C PRO A 9 -67.17 22.39 69.78
N LYS A 10 -68.18 22.95 70.47
CA LYS A 10 -69.43 23.52 69.91
C LYS A 10 -69.50 25.05 69.82
N ALA A 11 -68.41 25.78 70.09
CA ALA A 11 -68.38 27.25 69.99
C ALA A 11 -67.19 27.76 69.16
N ASP A 12 -67.44 28.74 68.29
CA ASP A 12 -66.42 29.50 67.55
C ASP A 12 -65.64 30.38 68.54
N LEU A 13 -64.31 30.27 68.55
CA LEU A 13 -63.47 31.05 69.46
C LEU A 13 -63.59 32.53 69.10
N SER A 14 -64.34 33.30 69.89
CA SER A 14 -64.41 34.76 69.82
C SER A 14 -63.54 35.34 70.93
N ILE A 15 -62.48 36.06 70.57
CA ILE A 15 -61.61 36.75 71.53
C ILE A 15 -61.87 38.24 71.39
N LEU A 16 -62.70 38.79 72.28
CA LEU A 16 -62.81 40.22 72.51
C LEU A 16 -61.80 40.57 73.61
N GLY A 17 -60.92 41.54 73.35
CA GLY A 17 -60.08 42.13 74.39
C GLY A 17 -60.95 42.57 75.56
N ASN A 18 -60.63 42.14 76.78
CA ASN A 18 -61.45 42.36 77.97
C ASN A 18 -60.86 43.41 78.92
N LEU A 19 -59.80 44.10 78.48
CA LEU A 19 -59.06 45.11 79.21
C LEU A 19 -58.72 44.62 80.61
N SER A 20 -58.04 43.47 80.68
CA SER A 20 -57.77 42.75 81.93
C SER A 20 -56.34 42.91 82.43
N ARG A 21 -55.42 43.46 81.64
CA ARG A 21 -54.02 43.65 82.07
C ARG A 21 -53.89 44.97 82.82
N PRO A 22 -53.59 44.96 84.13
CA PRO A 22 -53.40 46.19 84.90
C PRO A 22 -52.13 46.91 84.43
N LEU A 23 -52.17 48.23 84.38
CA LEU A 23 -50.97 49.05 84.19
C LEU A 23 -50.16 49.17 85.48
N THR A 24 -48.86 49.40 85.32
CA THR A 24 -47.99 49.78 86.44
C THR A 24 -48.39 51.16 86.97
N GLY A 25 -48.35 51.33 88.29
CA GLY A 25 -48.66 52.61 88.93
C GLY A 25 -50.16 52.86 89.13
N ARG A 26 -50.50 54.13 89.39
CA ARG A 26 -51.87 54.58 89.65
C ARG A 26 -52.14 55.82 88.82
N ILE A 27 -53.37 55.94 88.32
CA ILE A 27 -53.77 57.07 87.49
C ILE A 27 -54.84 57.91 88.17
N THR A 28 -54.94 59.16 87.73
CA THR A 28 -56.00 60.11 88.07
C THR A 28 -56.44 60.85 86.81
N VAL A 29 -57.75 60.91 86.60
CA VAL A 29 -58.40 61.72 85.57
C VAL A 29 -59.53 62.53 86.22
N PRO A 30 -59.52 63.87 86.14
CA PRO A 30 -60.62 64.69 86.64
C PRO A 30 -61.93 64.41 85.89
N ALA A 31 -63.07 64.67 86.55
CA ALA A 31 -64.37 64.60 85.89
C ALA A 31 -64.43 65.58 84.70
N ASN A 32 -65.00 65.13 83.57
CA ASN A 32 -65.09 65.87 82.31
C ASN A 32 -63.74 66.30 81.74
N SER A 33 -62.67 65.55 82.01
CA SER A 33 -61.34 65.78 81.43
C SER A 33 -60.89 64.57 80.58
N THR A 34 -60.09 64.86 79.56
CA THR A 34 -59.36 63.87 78.74
C THR A 34 -57.94 63.64 79.22
N ASP A 35 -57.47 64.41 80.21
CA ASP A 35 -56.08 64.40 80.63
C ASP A 35 -55.90 63.41 81.77
N VAL A 36 -55.07 62.40 81.54
CA VAL A 36 -54.79 61.34 82.50
C VAL A 36 -53.38 61.52 83.05
N THR A 37 -53.30 61.75 84.36
CA THR A 37 -52.03 61.85 85.08
C THR A 37 -51.72 60.55 85.83
N GLY A 38 -50.46 60.16 85.86
CA GLY A 38 -49.98 58.91 86.45
C GLY A 38 -48.94 59.15 87.53
N VAL A 39 -48.96 58.31 88.56
CA VAL A 39 -47.92 58.23 89.59
C VAL A 39 -47.33 56.83 89.59
N GLY A 40 -46.01 56.74 89.38
CA GLY A 40 -45.30 55.47 89.24
C GLY A 40 -45.67 54.68 87.98
N THR A 41 -46.31 55.33 87.01
CA THR A 41 -46.71 54.74 85.72
C THR A 41 -45.55 54.75 84.72
N GLN A 42 -45.62 53.87 83.71
CA GLN A 42 -44.63 53.80 82.63
C GLN A 42 -45.29 53.80 81.24
N PHE A 43 -46.15 54.78 80.98
CA PHE A 43 -47.02 54.79 79.79
C PHE A 43 -46.29 54.61 78.46
N THR A 44 -45.13 55.24 78.25
CA THR A 44 -44.39 55.13 76.97
C THR A 44 -43.86 53.73 76.68
N SER A 45 -43.79 52.86 77.69
CA SER A 45 -43.33 51.48 77.56
C SER A 45 -44.46 50.45 77.59
N GLU A 46 -45.57 50.77 78.28
CA GLU A 46 -46.68 49.83 78.47
C GLU A 46 -47.81 50.00 77.44
N LEU A 47 -47.88 51.18 76.83
CA LEU A 47 -48.96 51.64 75.96
C LEU A 47 -48.43 52.21 74.65
N VAL A 48 -49.29 52.24 73.64
CA VAL A 48 -49.09 52.96 72.39
C VAL A 48 -50.36 53.77 72.09
N VAL A 49 -50.21 54.87 71.35
CA VAL A 49 -51.36 55.64 70.86
C VAL A 49 -52.26 54.73 70.03
N GLY A 50 -53.58 54.82 70.26
CA GLY A 50 -54.60 53.97 69.68
C GLY A 50 -55.00 52.76 70.53
N ASP A 51 -54.30 52.48 71.63
CA ASP A 51 -54.71 51.42 72.56
C ASP A 51 -56.03 51.75 73.25
N SER A 52 -56.80 50.70 73.52
CA SER A 52 -57.93 50.75 74.45
C SER A 52 -57.43 50.76 75.90
N LEU A 53 -58.02 51.65 76.70
CA LEU A 53 -57.70 51.86 78.11
C LEU A 53 -59.00 51.91 78.92
N ARG A 54 -59.17 50.98 79.85
CA ARG A 54 -60.28 51.00 80.81
C ARG A 54 -59.87 51.75 82.07
N ILE A 55 -60.65 52.76 82.41
CA ILE A 55 -60.50 53.58 83.61
C ILE A 55 -61.83 53.49 84.38
N GLY A 56 -61.82 52.85 85.55
CA GLY A 56 -63.07 52.52 86.24
C GLY A 56 -63.94 51.59 85.38
N ASP A 57 -65.17 52.03 85.10
CA ASP A 57 -66.16 51.29 84.30
C ASP A 57 -66.23 51.79 82.83
N GLU A 58 -65.43 52.80 82.48
CA GLU A 58 -65.41 53.41 81.15
C GLU A 58 -64.20 52.95 80.34
N VAL A 59 -64.36 52.84 79.02
CA VAL A 59 -63.31 52.45 78.08
C VAL A 59 -63.05 53.58 77.11
N PHE A 60 -61.78 53.90 76.94
CA PHE A 60 -61.32 55.01 76.11
C PHE A 60 -60.23 54.54 75.14
N ILE A 61 -59.99 55.34 74.10
CA ILE A 61 -58.85 55.17 73.20
C ILE A 61 -57.79 56.22 73.55
N ILE A 62 -56.54 55.80 73.65
CA ILE A 62 -55.42 56.73 73.90
C ILE A 62 -55.15 57.52 72.61
N THR A 63 -55.24 58.85 72.68
CA THR A 63 -55.00 59.75 71.55
C THR A 63 -53.60 60.33 71.54
N GLU A 64 -52.98 60.47 72.72
CA GLU A 64 -51.61 60.99 72.87
C GLU A 64 -50.95 60.41 74.12
N ILE A 65 -49.63 60.18 74.07
CA ILE A 65 -48.82 59.83 75.24
C ILE A 65 -47.68 60.84 75.32
N SER A 66 -47.85 61.84 76.17
CA SER A 66 -46.91 62.95 76.35
C SER A 66 -45.70 62.56 77.21
N GLY A 67 -45.82 61.49 78.01
CA GLY A 67 -44.72 60.93 78.78
C GLY A 67 -45.15 59.72 79.60
N ASN A 68 -44.25 59.20 80.45
CA ASN A 68 -44.54 58.03 81.29
C ASN A 68 -45.65 58.26 82.33
N THR A 69 -45.98 59.51 82.62
CA THR A 69 -46.93 59.92 83.65
C THR A 69 -48.08 60.77 83.11
N GLU A 70 -48.18 60.96 81.80
CA GLU A 70 -49.20 61.80 81.19
C GLU A 70 -49.61 61.27 79.82
N LEU A 71 -50.91 61.10 79.63
CA LEU A 71 -51.52 60.71 78.36
C LEU A 71 -52.89 61.38 78.21
N THR A 72 -53.40 61.38 76.98
CA THR A 72 -54.71 61.93 76.64
C THR A 72 -55.61 60.81 76.11
N ILE A 73 -56.87 60.80 76.51
CA ILE A 73 -57.91 59.89 76.02
C ILE A 73 -58.85 60.58 75.00
N ASP A 74 -59.53 59.80 74.18
CA ASP A 74 -60.37 60.26 73.08
C ASP A 74 -61.63 61.01 73.51
N ASN A 75 -62.20 60.66 74.67
CA ASN A 75 -63.39 61.28 75.23
C ASN A 75 -63.19 61.62 76.71
N PRO A 76 -63.82 62.70 77.23
CA PRO A 76 -63.71 63.06 78.64
C PRO A 76 -64.30 61.97 79.56
N HIS A 77 -63.65 61.67 80.68
CA HIS A 77 -64.17 60.72 81.65
C HIS A 77 -65.37 61.33 82.41
N THR A 78 -66.52 60.64 82.41
CA THR A 78 -67.80 61.27 82.86
C THR A 78 -67.80 61.72 84.32
N VAL A 79 -67.30 60.87 85.23
CA VAL A 79 -67.29 61.12 86.69
C VAL A 79 -65.90 61.39 87.26
N GLY A 80 -64.85 61.16 86.47
CA GLY A 80 -63.46 61.17 86.91
C GLY A 80 -63.09 59.94 87.74
N ALA A 81 -61.79 59.70 87.88
CA ALA A 81 -61.25 58.60 88.67
C ALA A 81 -59.99 59.05 89.40
N LEU A 82 -59.88 58.71 90.70
CA LEU A 82 -58.76 59.13 91.55
C LEU A 82 -58.00 57.93 92.08
N ASN A 83 -56.68 57.90 91.85
CA ASN A 83 -55.77 56.89 92.39
C ASN A 83 -56.23 55.45 92.13
N ILE A 84 -56.61 55.15 90.89
CA ILE A 84 -57.05 53.82 90.47
C ILE A 84 -56.03 53.15 89.55
N THR A 85 -56.17 51.85 89.39
CA THR A 85 -55.43 51.10 88.37
C THR A 85 -56.25 51.11 87.08
N ALA A 86 -55.63 51.56 85.99
CA ALA A 86 -56.20 51.42 84.66
C ALA A 86 -55.83 50.06 84.08
N TYR A 87 -56.63 49.59 83.13
CA TYR A 87 -56.39 48.32 82.46
C TYR A 87 -56.32 48.48 80.95
N THR A 88 -55.46 47.71 80.31
CA THR A 88 -55.36 47.64 78.86
C THR A 88 -55.42 46.18 78.42
N ASP A 89 -55.44 45.95 77.12
CA ASP A 89 -55.36 44.61 76.56
C ASP A 89 -53.90 44.16 76.38
N GLY A 90 -53.68 42.86 76.55
CA GLY A 90 -52.48 42.19 76.04
C GLY A 90 -52.59 41.93 74.53
N ASP A 91 -51.75 41.04 74.00
CA ASP A 91 -51.97 40.52 72.64
C ASP A 91 -53.33 39.76 72.61
N LEU A 92 -54.17 40.01 71.60
CA LEU A 92 -55.51 39.40 71.47
C LEU A 92 -55.45 37.89 71.32
N LEU A 93 -54.44 37.37 70.63
CA LEU A 93 -54.15 35.94 70.56
C LEU A 93 -52.63 35.75 70.59
N SER A 94 -52.16 34.83 71.42
CA SER A 94 -50.76 34.39 71.38
C SER A 94 -50.69 32.87 71.41
N VAL A 95 -49.98 32.31 70.45
CA VAL A 95 -49.62 30.90 70.39
C VAL A 95 -48.11 30.81 70.49
N GLU A 96 -47.63 30.20 71.57
CA GLU A 96 -46.20 30.05 71.86
C GLU A 96 -45.78 28.58 71.74
N THR A 97 -44.53 28.36 71.36
CA THR A 97 -43.93 27.01 71.41
C THR A 97 -43.58 26.63 72.84
N GLY A 98 -43.22 25.36 73.09
CA GLY A 98 -42.73 24.91 74.39
C GLY A 98 -41.42 25.56 74.87
N ALA A 99 -40.82 26.41 74.04
CA ALA A 99 -39.66 27.24 74.38
C ALA A 99 -40.04 28.73 74.51
N GLU A 100 -41.32 29.05 74.70
CA GLU A 100 -41.85 30.42 74.88
C GLU A 100 -41.57 31.34 73.69
N VAL A 101 -41.43 30.76 72.50
CA VAL A 101 -41.30 31.52 71.25
C VAL A 101 -42.67 31.75 70.64
N LYS A 102 -43.03 33.01 70.48
CA LYS A 102 -44.25 33.46 69.77
C LYS A 102 -44.28 32.93 68.34
N SER A 103 -45.16 31.96 68.07
CA SER A 103 -45.34 31.31 66.77
C SER A 103 -46.45 31.95 65.96
N LEU A 104 -47.54 32.37 66.60
CA LEU A 104 -48.62 33.16 66.01
C LEU A 104 -49.09 34.20 67.04
N VAL A 105 -49.13 35.47 66.65
CA VAL A 105 -49.57 36.55 67.51
C VAL A 105 -50.57 37.41 66.74
N ILE A 106 -51.71 37.70 67.35
CA ILE A 106 -52.56 38.81 66.97
C ILE A 106 -52.39 39.84 68.08
N ASP A 107 -51.74 40.96 67.80
CA ASP A 107 -51.53 42.00 68.80
C ASP A 107 -52.83 42.78 69.11
N LYS A 108 -52.78 43.65 70.11
CA LYS A 108 -53.91 44.52 70.50
C LYS A 108 -54.40 45.45 69.39
N SER A 109 -53.58 45.72 68.37
CA SER A 109 -53.94 46.51 67.20
C SER A 109 -54.56 45.67 66.07
N GLY A 110 -54.69 44.36 66.28
CA GLY A 110 -55.23 43.40 65.31
C GLY A 110 -54.24 43.00 64.21
N ASN A 111 -52.95 43.36 64.33
CA ASN A 111 -51.94 42.94 63.37
C ASN A 111 -51.50 41.50 63.65
N VAL A 112 -51.19 40.76 62.59
CA VAL A 112 -50.88 39.32 62.66
C VAL A 112 -49.40 39.07 62.42
N GLY A 113 -48.76 38.34 63.34
CA GLY A 113 -47.35 37.97 63.29
C GLY A 113 -47.20 36.46 63.27
N ILE A 114 -46.43 35.93 62.32
CA ILE A 114 -46.13 34.50 62.20
C ILE A 114 -44.62 34.30 62.38
N GLY A 115 -44.23 33.59 63.44
CA GLY A 115 -42.82 33.37 63.82
C GLY A 115 -42.07 34.62 64.30
N LYS A 116 -42.75 35.76 64.41
CA LYS A 116 -42.29 37.00 65.06
C LYS A 116 -43.48 37.83 65.56
N ARG A 117 -43.22 38.83 66.39
CA ARG A 117 -44.21 39.85 66.76
C ARG A 117 -44.51 40.75 65.54
N PRO A 118 -45.75 41.20 65.32
CA PRO A 118 -46.06 42.16 64.26
C PRO A 118 -45.31 43.47 64.44
N ASP A 119 -44.80 44.04 63.36
CA ASP A 119 -44.36 45.43 63.27
C ASP A 119 -45.58 46.37 63.14
N PRO A 120 -45.63 47.51 63.84
CA PRO A 120 -46.77 48.43 63.77
C PRO A 120 -47.12 48.93 62.37
N GLY A 121 -46.15 48.95 61.45
CA GLY A 121 -46.33 49.37 60.06
C GLY A 121 -46.95 48.31 59.14
N HIS A 122 -47.12 47.06 59.62
CA HIS A 122 -47.51 45.93 58.79
C HIS A 122 -48.68 45.15 59.38
N LYS A 123 -49.74 44.95 58.59
CA LYS A 123 -50.92 44.18 59.01
C LYS A 123 -50.66 42.68 59.14
N LEU A 124 -49.75 42.14 58.33
CA LEU A 124 -49.31 40.75 58.36
C LEU A 124 -47.79 40.71 58.25
N ASP A 125 -47.16 39.98 59.14
CA ASP A 125 -45.72 39.99 59.28
C ASP A 125 -45.19 38.58 59.52
N VAL A 126 -44.39 38.06 58.59
CA VAL A 126 -43.95 36.65 58.58
C VAL A 126 -42.44 36.56 58.69
N LYS A 127 -41.93 35.83 59.68
CA LYS A 127 -40.50 35.51 59.77
C LYS A 127 -40.17 34.31 58.89
N GLY A 128 -39.59 34.59 57.72
CA GLY A 128 -39.18 33.57 56.75
C GLY A 128 -39.99 33.63 55.46
N ALA A 129 -39.82 32.62 54.61
CA ALA A 129 -40.53 32.56 53.33
C ALA A 129 -42.00 32.12 53.53
N ALA A 130 -42.93 32.85 52.92
CA ALA A 130 -44.34 32.48 52.85
C ALA A 130 -44.63 31.81 51.49
N ARG A 131 -45.35 30.68 51.51
CA ARG A 131 -45.98 30.12 50.31
C ARG A 131 -47.37 30.72 50.17
N VAL A 132 -47.61 31.43 49.08
CA VAL A 132 -48.90 32.06 48.76
C VAL A 132 -49.36 31.50 47.42
N GLY A 133 -50.55 30.89 47.37
CA GLY A 133 -51.09 30.33 46.13
C GLY A 133 -51.41 31.42 45.12
N ASP A 134 -52.21 32.39 45.54
CA ASP A 134 -52.58 33.57 44.74
C ASP A 134 -52.22 34.86 45.50
N LEU A 135 -51.27 35.63 44.97
CA LEU A 135 -50.94 36.97 45.47
C LEU A 135 -51.59 38.02 44.57
N ALA A 136 -52.76 38.52 44.96
CA ALA A 136 -53.45 39.58 44.25
C ALA A 136 -52.79 40.94 44.53
N LEU A 137 -52.20 41.55 43.51
CA LEU A 137 -51.73 42.94 43.55
C LEU A 137 -52.81 43.83 42.94
N GLY A 138 -53.41 44.71 43.75
CA GLY A 138 -54.65 45.42 43.45
C GLY A 138 -54.84 45.86 41.97
N GLY A 139 -55.91 45.36 41.34
CA GLY A 139 -56.32 45.71 39.98
C GLY A 139 -55.50 45.07 38.85
N LYS A 140 -54.56 44.16 39.15
CA LYS A 140 -53.75 43.48 38.13
C LYS A 140 -54.29 42.06 37.89
N THR A 141 -54.54 41.74 36.63
CA THR A 141 -54.96 40.40 36.17
C THR A 141 -53.79 39.52 35.72
N SER A 142 -52.60 40.10 35.56
CA SER A 142 -51.36 39.39 35.23
C SER A 142 -50.13 40.16 35.69
N CYS A 143 -49.04 39.43 35.90
CA CYS A 143 -47.75 39.95 36.34
C CYS A 143 -46.63 39.18 35.65
N GLY A 144 -45.82 39.84 34.81
CA GLY A 144 -44.67 39.17 34.18
C GLY A 144 -43.56 38.94 35.21
N LYS A 145 -43.18 40.01 35.92
CA LYS A 145 -42.18 39.97 36.99
C LYS A 145 -42.59 40.85 38.16
N LEU A 146 -42.35 40.37 39.38
CA LEU A 146 -42.43 41.17 40.59
C LEU A 146 -41.15 41.99 40.74
N HIS A 147 -41.29 43.28 40.99
CA HIS A 147 -40.16 44.16 41.34
C HIS A 147 -40.58 45.10 42.46
N THR A 148 -39.61 45.65 43.17
CA THR A 148 -39.84 46.74 44.13
C THR A 148 -39.75 48.05 43.36
N ASP A 149 -40.81 48.87 43.40
CA ASP A 149 -40.79 50.18 42.77
C ASP A 149 -39.99 51.20 43.62
N ALA A 150 -39.84 52.42 43.09
CA ALA A 150 -39.10 53.49 43.77
C ALA A 150 -39.72 53.91 45.12
N SER A 151 -40.97 53.54 45.39
CA SER A 151 -41.64 53.79 46.68
C SER A 151 -41.43 52.66 47.69
N GLY A 152 -40.69 51.61 47.32
CA GLY A 152 -40.45 50.44 48.18
C GLY A 152 -41.59 49.42 48.12
N LYS A 153 -42.58 49.59 47.24
CA LYS A 153 -43.75 48.69 47.14
C LYS A 153 -43.51 47.62 46.08
N VAL A 154 -44.00 46.41 46.33
CA VAL A 154 -44.02 45.34 45.32
C VAL A 154 -45.01 45.70 44.21
N ALA A 155 -44.52 45.78 42.98
CA ALA A 155 -45.26 46.14 41.78
C ALA A 155 -45.05 45.10 40.66
N CYS A 156 -46.03 45.04 39.74
CA CYS A 156 -45.91 44.23 38.52
C CYS A 156 -45.18 45.00 37.42
N GLY A 157 -44.11 44.41 36.91
CA GLY A 157 -43.36 44.89 35.76
C GLY A 157 -43.56 44.00 34.53
N LYS A 158 -43.32 44.57 33.35
CA LYS A 158 -43.05 43.75 32.16
C LYS A 158 -41.69 43.10 32.34
N ASP A 159 -41.59 41.83 31.95
CA ASP A 159 -40.30 41.16 31.86
C ASP A 159 -39.57 41.77 30.66
N ALA A 160 -38.62 42.66 30.94
CA ALA A 160 -37.71 43.12 29.92
C ALA A 160 -36.54 42.16 29.94
N ASP A 161 -36.51 41.22 28.99
CA ASP A 161 -35.29 40.51 28.58
C ASP A 161 -34.25 41.48 27.98
N SER A 162 -34.17 42.72 28.47
CA SER A 162 -33.10 43.65 28.16
C SER A 162 -31.93 43.27 29.03
N GLY A 163 -30.97 42.54 28.47
CA GLY A 163 -29.60 42.61 28.95
C GLY A 163 -29.16 44.08 29.10
N THR A 164 -28.11 44.34 29.87
CA THR A 164 -27.60 45.69 30.16
C THR A 164 -27.17 46.50 28.94
N ILE A 165 -27.05 45.87 27.77
CA ILE A 165 -26.72 46.51 26.49
C ILE A 165 -27.99 47.09 25.87
N THR A 166 -28.09 48.42 25.83
CA THR A 166 -29.22 49.16 25.23
C THR A 166 -29.07 49.37 23.72
N GLY A 167 -27.89 49.09 23.16
CA GLY A 167 -27.63 49.11 21.73
C GLY A 167 -26.17 48.90 21.38
N VAL A 168 -25.92 48.48 20.14
CA VAL A 168 -24.59 48.27 19.57
C VAL A 168 -24.49 49.12 18.31
N THR A 169 -23.58 50.08 18.30
CA THR A 169 -23.26 50.91 17.13
C THR A 169 -21.94 50.45 16.53
N ALA A 170 -21.93 50.11 15.24
CA ALA A 170 -20.72 49.69 14.53
C ALA A 170 -19.73 50.87 14.39
N GLY A 171 -18.48 50.65 14.79
CA GLY A 171 -17.39 51.60 14.60
C GLY A 171 -16.88 51.65 13.15
N SER A 172 -15.86 52.48 12.89
CA SER A 172 -15.25 52.57 11.55
C SER A 172 -14.66 51.21 11.11
N GLY A 173 -14.92 50.80 9.87
CA GLY A 173 -14.52 49.50 9.32
C GLY A 173 -15.50 48.35 9.59
N LEU A 174 -16.58 48.60 10.33
CA LEU A 174 -17.66 47.63 10.58
C LEU A 174 -18.99 48.15 10.00
N SER A 175 -19.92 47.22 9.77
CA SER A 175 -21.32 47.48 9.43
C SER A 175 -22.26 46.63 10.30
N GLY A 176 -23.54 47.01 10.38
CA GLY A 176 -24.52 46.35 11.23
C GLY A 176 -24.75 47.09 12.55
N GLY A 177 -24.99 46.34 13.62
CA GLY A 177 -25.47 46.87 14.91
C GLY A 177 -26.99 46.78 15.07
N GLY A 178 -27.48 47.20 16.24
CA GLY A 178 -28.91 47.12 16.58
C GLY A 178 -29.21 47.44 18.03
N THR A 179 -30.47 47.68 18.35
CA THR A 179 -30.97 48.02 19.69
C THR A 179 -31.89 46.96 20.29
N SER A 180 -32.13 45.85 19.58
CA SER A 180 -32.95 44.73 20.05
C SER A 180 -32.71 43.46 19.22
N GLY A 181 -33.02 42.30 19.81
CA GLY A 181 -32.89 40.99 19.17
C GLY A 181 -31.43 40.52 19.02
N ALA A 182 -31.22 39.54 18.14
CA ALA A 182 -29.87 39.09 17.78
C ALA A 182 -29.17 40.18 16.95
N VAL A 183 -28.06 40.70 17.46
CA VAL A 183 -27.28 41.76 16.82
C VAL A 183 -26.13 41.16 16.02
N THR A 184 -26.02 41.51 14.74
CA THR A 184 -24.93 41.10 13.85
C THR A 184 -24.02 42.29 13.53
N LEU A 185 -22.71 42.08 13.66
CA LEU A 185 -21.66 42.99 13.18
C LEU A 185 -20.88 42.31 12.06
N ASN A 186 -20.71 43.00 10.94
CA ASN A 186 -19.95 42.53 9.79
C ASN A 186 -18.74 43.42 9.54
N VAL A 187 -17.66 42.84 9.04
CA VAL A 187 -16.50 43.61 8.57
C VAL A 187 -16.84 44.27 7.23
N ASP A 188 -16.72 45.60 7.17
CA ASP A 188 -16.91 46.35 5.93
C ASP A 188 -15.59 46.38 5.15
N ALA A 189 -15.40 45.37 4.29
CA ALA A 189 -14.23 45.23 3.43
C ALA A 189 -13.97 46.49 2.58
N SER A 190 -15.02 47.22 2.18
CA SER A 190 -14.89 48.43 1.36
C SER A 190 -14.25 49.60 2.11
N LYS A 191 -14.31 49.59 3.44
CA LYS A 191 -13.65 50.57 4.31
C LYS A 191 -12.30 50.07 4.80
N ILE A 192 -12.22 48.81 5.25
CA ILE A 192 -10.96 48.28 5.79
C ILE A 192 -9.89 48.06 4.72
N GLN A 193 -10.25 47.70 3.48
CA GLN A 193 -9.26 47.53 2.40
C GLN A 193 -8.77 48.88 1.87
N LYS A 194 -9.64 49.90 1.84
CA LYS A 194 -9.25 51.29 1.49
C LYS A 194 -8.29 51.92 2.48
N ARG A 195 -8.12 51.34 3.68
CA ARG A 195 -7.14 51.85 4.65
C ARG A 195 -5.71 51.73 4.12
N VAL A 196 -5.45 50.77 3.24
CA VAL A 196 -4.15 50.65 2.56
C VAL A 196 -4.05 51.75 1.52
N SER A 197 -3.33 52.81 1.85
CA SER A 197 -3.31 54.06 1.06
C SER A 197 -2.07 54.22 0.19
N GLY A 198 -1.03 53.42 0.43
CA GLY A 198 0.22 53.45 -0.35
C GLY A 198 0.24 52.41 -1.47
N THR A 199 1.00 52.71 -2.51
CA THR A 199 1.41 51.75 -3.54
C THR A 199 2.92 51.65 -3.58
N CYS A 200 3.44 50.48 -3.94
CA CYS A 200 4.86 50.33 -4.21
C CYS A 200 5.16 50.70 -5.66
N ALA A 201 6.30 51.36 -5.88
CA ALA A 201 6.81 51.61 -7.22
C ALA A 201 6.98 50.28 -7.99
N ALA A 202 6.88 50.34 -9.32
CA ALA A 202 7.09 49.15 -10.16
C ALA A 202 8.46 48.50 -9.85
N GLY A 203 8.48 47.18 -9.68
CA GLY A 203 9.68 46.42 -9.28
C GLY A 203 9.93 46.35 -7.76
N ARG A 204 8.94 46.70 -6.94
CA ARG A 204 8.98 46.62 -5.46
C ARG A 204 7.74 45.91 -4.92
N SER A 205 7.86 45.20 -3.81
CA SER A 205 6.75 44.53 -3.12
C SER A 205 6.41 45.20 -1.78
N ILE A 206 5.16 45.02 -1.32
CA ILE A 206 4.73 45.47 0.00
C ILE A 206 5.36 44.56 1.05
N ARG A 207 6.26 45.13 1.85
CA ARG A 207 6.89 44.47 3.00
C ARG A 207 5.98 44.47 4.22
N ALA A 208 5.36 45.60 4.49
CA ALA A 208 4.54 45.82 5.67
C ALA A 208 3.48 46.89 5.42
N ILE A 209 2.38 46.79 6.18
CA ILE A 209 1.34 47.82 6.28
C ILE A 209 1.25 48.20 7.76
N ASP A 210 1.42 49.48 8.09
CA ASP A 210 1.36 49.95 9.48
C ASP A 210 -0.09 50.11 9.99
N GLU A 211 -0.23 50.49 11.27
CA GLU A 211 -1.52 50.66 11.94
C GLU A 211 -2.40 51.75 11.30
N THR A 212 -1.78 52.74 10.65
CA THR A 212 -2.47 53.83 9.93
C THR A 212 -2.82 53.45 8.48
N GLY A 213 -2.33 52.30 8.00
CA GLY A 213 -2.51 51.84 6.63
C GLY A 213 -1.43 52.32 5.65
N GLY A 214 -0.32 52.86 6.16
CA GLY A 214 0.86 53.21 5.38
C GLY A 214 1.61 51.97 4.89
N VAL A 215 2.11 52.02 3.65
CA VAL A 215 2.78 50.88 2.99
C VAL A 215 4.30 51.07 3.03
N THR A 216 5.02 50.09 3.56
CA THR A 216 6.49 49.99 3.47
C THR A 216 6.85 49.02 2.35
N CYS A 217 7.69 49.47 1.40
CA CYS A 217 8.07 48.65 0.25
C CYS A 217 9.50 48.11 0.34
N GLU A 218 9.71 46.87 -0.04
CA GLU A 218 11.04 46.27 -0.24
C GLU A 218 11.37 46.18 -1.73
N ALA A 219 12.66 45.96 -2.04
CA ALA A 219 13.03 45.62 -3.41
C ALA A 219 12.52 44.20 -3.70
N ASP A 220 12.01 43.96 -4.89
CA ASP A 220 11.68 42.60 -5.30
C ASP A 220 13.00 41.82 -5.51
N ASP A 221 13.31 40.92 -4.59
CA ASP A 221 14.54 40.11 -4.60
C ASP A 221 14.65 39.21 -5.86
N ASN A 222 13.55 39.08 -6.62
CA ASN A 222 13.49 38.28 -7.84
C ASN A 222 13.35 39.12 -9.13
N SER A 223 13.47 40.45 -9.08
CA SER A 223 13.48 41.33 -10.27
C SER A 223 14.79 41.23 -11.10
N GLY A 224 15.28 40.01 -11.34
CA GLY A 224 16.36 39.76 -12.31
C GLY A 224 17.29 38.58 -12.04
N GLY A 225 17.20 37.92 -10.88
CA GLY A 225 18.25 36.96 -10.46
C GLY A 225 19.64 37.61 -10.43
N THR A 226 20.67 36.90 -9.99
CA THR A 226 22.05 37.45 -10.00
C THR A 226 22.65 37.55 -11.40
N ILE A 227 22.04 36.92 -12.41
CA ILE A 227 22.53 36.86 -13.79
C ILE A 227 21.70 37.81 -14.65
N THR A 228 22.26 38.99 -14.94
CA THR A 228 21.62 40.00 -15.81
C THR A 228 21.72 39.69 -17.30
N GLY A 229 22.43 38.62 -17.67
CA GLY A 229 22.53 38.13 -19.04
C GLY A 229 23.66 37.13 -19.22
N VAL A 230 23.52 36.28 -20.25
CA VAL A 230 24.56 35.33 -20.67
C VAL A 230 24.91 35.62 -22.12
N THR A 231 26.15 36.07 -22.35
CA THR A 231 26.73 36.25 -23.69
C THR A 231 27.60 35.04 -24.02
N ALA A 232 27.27 34.32 -25.10
CA ALA A 232 28.06 33.19 -25.55
C ALA A 232 29.41 33.66 -26.15
N GLY A 233 30.51 33.09 -25.67
CA GLY A 233 31.85 33.30 -26.25
C GLY A 233 32.07 32.49 -27.53
N SER A 234 33.24 32.66 -28.16
CA SER A 234 33.60 31.95 -29.40
C SER A 234 33.48 30.43 -29.25
N GLY A 235 32.80 29.78 -30.21
CA GLY A 235 32.52 28.34 -30.20
C GLY A 235 31.19 27.94 -29.54
N LEU A 236 30.48 28.87 -28.92
CA LEU A 236 29.13 28.68 -28.42
C LEU A 236 28.15 29.60 -29.17
N ALA A 237 26.91 29.16 -29.31
CA ALA A 237 25.80 29.94 -29.84
C ALA A 237 24.64 29.97 -28.84
N GLY A 238 23.80 31.00 -28.92
CA GLY A 238 22.70 31.23 -27.99
C GLY A 238 22.99 32.38 -27.01
N GLY A 239 22.51 32.25 -25.77
CA GLY A 239 22.53 33.32 -24.78
C GLY A 239 21.20 34.07 -24.70
N GLY A 240 21.09 34.98 -23.73
CA GLY A 240 19.85 35.72 -23.44
C GLY A 240 19.95 36.54 -22.17
N VAL A 241 19.04 37.50 -22.02
CA VAL A 241 18.95 38.42 -20.87
C VAL A 241 17.70 38.20 -20.02
N SER A 242 16.81 37.29 -20.43
CA SER A 242 15.59 36.93 -19.69
C SER A 242 15.04 35.58 -20.18
N GLY A 243 14.18 34.95 -19.36
CA GLY A 243 13.54 33.66 -19.67
C GLY A 243 14.50 32.47 -19.61
N THR A 244 14.10 31.34 -20.21
CA THR A 244 14.97 30.15 -20.30
C THR A 244 16.10 30.39 -21.29
N VAL A 245 17.31 30.59 -20.78
CA VAL A 245 18.51 30.81 -21.61
C VAL A 245 19.06 29.48 -22.11
N SER A 246 19.16 29.32 -23.43
CA SER A 246 19.76 28.13 -24.06
C SER A 246 21.14 28.46 -24.62
N LEU A 247 22.13 27.62 -24.30
CA LEU A 247 23.45 27.62 -24.94
C LEU A 247 23.62 26.32 -25.71
N ARG A 248 24.21 26.41 -26.89
CA ARG A 248 24.58 25.25 -27.72
C ARG A 248 26.01 25.40 -28.22
N VAL A 249 26.64 24.26 -28.50
CA VAL A 249 27.93 24.22 -29.17
C VAL A 249 27.76 24.64 -30.63
N ASP A 250 28.49 25.65 -31.08
CA ASP A 250 28.55 26.02 -32.49
C ASP A 250 29.57 25.13 -33.19
N THR A 251 29.10 24.02 -33.73
CA THR A 251 29.92 23.07 -34.49
C THR A 251 30.51 23.71 -35.75
N GLY A 252 29.86 24.73 -36.33
CA GLY A 252 30.36 25.47 -37.48
C GLY A 252 31.59 26.32 -37.18
N GLN A 253 31.81 26.70 -35.92
CA GLN A 253 33.03 27.38 -35.46
C GLN A 253 34.05 26.37 -34.91
N ILE A 254 33.60 25.41 -34.08
CA ILE A 254 34.49 24.46 -33.41
C ILE A 254 35.09 23.44 -34.38
N GLN A 255 34.37 23.01 -35.43
CA GLN A 255 34.91 22.08 -36.42
C GLN A 255 35.86 22.78 -37.41
N LYS A 256 35.65 24.07 -37.70
CA LYS A 256 36.57 24.89 -38.52
C LYS A 256 37.95 25.08 -37.88
N ARG A 257 38.10 24.81 -36.59
CA ARG A 257 39.41 24.85 -35.94
C ARG A 257 40.36 23.80 -36.54
N VAL A 258 39.84 22.69 -37.07
CA VAL A 258 40.64 21.68 -37.78
C VAL A 258 40.89 22.16 -39.20
N ARG A 259 42.09 22.70 -39.45
CA ARG A 259 42.39 23.46 -40.68
C ARG A 259 42.83 22.59 -41.88
N ALA A 260 43.20 21.33 -41.67
CA ALA A 260 43.61 20.41 -42.73
C ALA A 260 43.51 18.94 -42.27
N GLY A 261 43.36 18.00 -43.20
CA GLY A 261 43.50 16.56 -42.95
C GLY A 261 44.95 16.09 -43.09
N CYS A 262 45.20 14.81 -42.78
CA CYS A 262 46.49 14.19 -43.02
C CYS A 262 46.68 13.79 -44.49
N PRO A 263 47.93 13.76 -45.01
CA PRO A 263 48.22 13.20 -46.33
C PRO A 263 47.74 11.74 -46.44
N ALA A 264 47.48 11.27 -47.66
CA ALA A 264 47.11 9.87 -47.89
C ALA A 264 48.21 8.92 -47.36
N GLY A 265 47.81 7.89 -46.60
CA GLY A 265 48.72 6.95 -45.92
C GLY A 265 49.21 7.41 -44.55
N GLN A 266 48.59 8.45 -43.97
CA GLN A 266 48.82 8.91 -42.61
C GLN A 266 47.49 9.07 -41.85
N SER A 267 47.51 8.89 -40.54
CA SER A 267 46.36 9.04 -39.64
C SER A 267 46.53 10.24 -38.69
N ILE A 268 45.42 10.77 -38.16
CA ILE A 268 45.45 11.88 -37.22
C ILE A 268 45.86 11.35 -35.84
N ARG A 269 47.03 11.79 -35.38
CA ARG A 269 47.55 11.47 -34.05
C ARG A 269 47.05 12.43 -32.98
N VAL A 270 47.17 13.74 -33.25
CA VAL A 270 46.83 14.82 -32.30
C VAL A 270 46.22 16.01 -33.03
N ILE A 271 45.22 16.65 -32.42
CA ILE A 271 44.77 18.00 -32.76
C ILE A 271 45.06 18.90 -31.55
N ASP A 272 45.88 19.93 -31.71
CA ASP A 272 46.22 20.83 -30.61
C ASP A 272 45.11 21.87 -30.29
N GLU A 273 45.33 22.68 -29.24
CA GLU A 273 44.38 23.71 -28.80
C GLU A 273 44.12 24.79 -29.87
N ALA A 274 45.09 25.05 -30.75
CA ALA A 274 44.95 25.95 -31.90
C ALA A 274 44.29 25.28 -33.12
N GLY A 275 44.01 23.97 -33.05
CA GLY A 275 43.38 23.18 -34.10
C GLY A 275 44.33 22.65 -35.18
N LYS A 276 45.64 22.65 -34.92
CA LYS A 276 46.64 22.07 -35.82
C LYS A 276 46.63 20.55 -35.71
N VAL A 277 46.61 19.88 -36.87
CA VAL A 277 46.67 18.41 -36.97
C VAL A 277 48.13 17.95 -37.03
N THR A 278 48.48 16.98 -36.18
CA THR A 278 49.73 16.21 -36.25
C THR A 278 49.41 14.81 -36.74
N CYS A 279 50.08 14.38 -37.81
CA CYS A 279 49.86 13.10 -38.45
C CYS A 279 50.91 12.09 -38.04
N GLU A 280 50.55 10.81 -38.07
CA GLU A 280 51.46 9.68 -37.93
C GLU A 280 51.36 8.76 -39.15
N SER A 281 52.43 8.03 -39.43
CA SER A 281 52.42 7.00 -40.45
C SER A 281 51.40 5.91 -40.07
N ASP A 282 50.69 5.42 -41.08
CA ASP A 282 49.74 4.34 -40.89
C ASP A 282 50.50 3.02 -40.68
N ASP A 283 50.53 2.52 -39.44
CA ASP A 283 51.36 1.37 -39.02
C ASP A 283 50.71 0.00 -39.32
N ASP A 284 49.90 -0.09 -40.38
CA ASP A 284 49.20 -1.32 -40.80
C ASP A 284 50.12 -2.37 -41.49
N SER A 285 51.44 -2.15 -41.53
CA SER A 285 52.40 -3.15 -41.99
C SER A 285 52.92 -4.00 -40.83
N GLY A 286 52.37 -5.20 -40.63
CA GLY A 286 52.92 -6.18 -39.68
C GLY A 286 54.41 -6.46 -39.89
N THR A 287 55.13 -6.82 -38.82
CA THR A 287 56.61 -6.93 -38.76
C THR A 287 57.22 -8.12 -39.52
N ILE A 288 56.41 -8.99 -40.13
CA ILE A 288 56.88 -10.16 -40.86
C ILE A 288 57.11 -9.78 -42.33
N THR A 289 58.38 -9.71 -42.75
CA THR A 289 58.77 -9.36 -44.13
C THR A 289 58.79 -10.56 -45.09
N GLY A 290 58.59 -11.78 -44.58
CA GLY A 290 58.45 -13.00 -45.39
C GLY A 290 58.51 -14.29 -44.56
N VAL A 291 57.96 -15.37 -45.11
CA VAL A 291 57.97 -16.72 -44.53
C VAL A 291 58.53 -17.72 -45.55
N THR A 292 59.62 -18.40 -45.19
CA THR A 292 60.26 -19.45 -46.00
C THR A 292 59.99 -20.82 -45.37
N ALA A 293 59.46 -21.77 -46.15
CA ALA A 293 59.19 -23.13 -45.67
C ALA A 293 60.49 -23.96 -45.56
N GLY A 294 60.67 -24.67 -44.44
CA GLY A 294 61.75 -25.64 -44.22
C GLY A 294 61.45 -27.03 -44.81
N GLU A 295 62.37 -28.00 -44.64
CA GLU A 295 62.15 -29.36 -45.14
C GLU A 295 60.89 -30.02 -44.57
N GLY A 296 60.15 -30.76 -45.42
CA GLY A 296 58.86 -31.37 -45.08
C GLY A 296 57.65 -30.43 -45.16
N LEU A 297 57.88 -29.13 -45.41
CA LEU A 297 56.85 -28.13 -45.65
C LEU A 297 56.96 -27.56 -47.08
N SER A 298 55.84 -27.10 -47.61
CA SER A 298 55.74 -26.37 -48.88
C SER A 298 54.91 -25.09 -48.71
N GLY A 299 55.08 -24.12 -49.61
CA GLY A 299 54.45 -22.80 -49.52
C GLY A 299 55.40 -21.71 -49.03
N GLY A 300 54.86 -20.71 -48.33
CA GLY A 300 55.57 -19.47 -47.98
C GLY A 300 55.15 -18.28 -48.84
N GLY A 301 55.65 -17.09 -48.51
CA GLY A 301 55.32 -15.83 -49.20
C GLY A 301 55.79 -14.58 -48.48
N ASN A 302 55.81 -13.46 -49.21
CA ASN A 302 56.37 -12.19 -48.74
C ASN A 302 55.32 -11.07 -48.56
N THR A 303 54.06 -11.32 -48.94
CA THR A 303 52.94 -10.38 -48.77
C THR A 303 51.60 -11.12 -48.66
N GLY A 304 50.63 -10.53 -47.94
CA GLY A 304 49.27 -11.07 -47.80
C GLY A 304 49.15 -12.26 -46.84
N ALA A 305 48.02 -12.96 -46.88
CA ALA A 305 47.81 -14.17 -46.10
C ALA A 305 48.68 -15.32 -46.62
N VAL A 306 49.72 -15.69 -45.87
CA VAL A 306 50.65 -16.76 -46.25
C VAL A 306 50.13 -18.12 -45.80
N THR A 307 50.14 -19.10 -46.71
CA THR A 307 49.76 -20.50 -46.41
C THR A 307 50.99 -21.41 -46.44
N LEU A 308 51.20 -22.17 -45.37
CA LEU A 308 52.14 -23.30 -45.32
C LEU A 308 51.37 -24.61 -45.43
N ARG A 309 51.89 -25.57 -46.18
CA ARG A 309 51.35 -26.94 -46.33
C ARG A 309 52.39 -27.95 -45.91
N VAL A 310 51.92 -29.09 -45.38
CA VAL A 310 52.77 -30.25 -45.16
C VAL A 310 52.98 -30.97 -46.49
N ASP A 311 54.24 -31.24 -46.85
CA ASP A 311 54.57 -32.07 -48.01
C ASP A 311 54.54 -33.54 -47.61
N GLY A 312 53.41 -34.20 -47.91
CA GLY A 312 53.19 -35.60 -47.60
C GLY A 312 54.18 -36.54 -48.29
N ALA A 313 54.72 -36.19 -49.46
CA ALA A 313 55.69 -37.03 -50.16
C ALA A 313 57.01 -37.10 -49.40
N LYS A 314 57.46 -35.97 -48.85
CA LYS A 314 58.68 -35.92 -48.02
C LYS A 314 58.46 -36.49 -46.61
N ILE A 315 57.27 -36.31 -46.02
CA ILE A 315 57.00 -36.80 -44.67
C ILE A 315 56.62 -38.29 -44.65
N GLN A 316 55.97 -38.84 -45.67
CA GLN A 316 55.61 -40.27 -45.71
C GLN A 316 56.79 -41.18 -46.12
N GLU A 317 57.79 -40.67 -46.85
CA GLU A 317 59.02 -41.43 -47.16
C GLU A 317 59.82 -41.88 -45.92
N ARG A 318 59.59 -41.26 -44.75
CA ARG A 318 60.29 -41.67 -43.52
C ARG A 318 59.90 -43.07 -43.06
N VAL A 319 58.70 -43.58 -43.36
CA VAL A 319 58.25 -44.88 -42.84
C VAL A 319 58.91 -46.01 -43.63
N SER A 320 59.91 -46.65 -43.03
CA SER A 320 60.86 -47.52 -43.74
C SER A 320 60.58 -49.03 -43.63
N GLY A 321 59.47 -49.46 -43.03
CA GLY A 321 59.18 -50.89 -42.81
C GLY A 321 57.70 -51.28 -42.82
N LYS A 322 57.42 -52.58 -42.93
CA LYS A 322 56.09 -53.21 -42.81
C LYS A 322 56.09 -54.27 -41.70
N CYS A 323 54.95 -54.47 -41.03
CA CYS A 323 54.79 -55.61 -40.11
C CYS A 323 54.52 -56.91 -40.87
N ALA A 324 54.93 -58.04 -40.31
CA ALA A 324 54.58 -59.36 -40.83
C ALA A 324 53.07 -59.63 -40.66
N VAL A 325 52.53 -60.51 -41.50
CA VAL A 325 51.12 -60.96 -41.39
C VAL A 325 50.92 -61.59 -40.01
N GLY A 326 49.95 -61.07 -39.25
CA GLY A 326 49.67 -61.49 -37.85
C GLY A 326 50.12 -60.51 -36.76
N SER A 327 50.87 -59.46 -37.12
CA SER A 327 51.29 -58.40 -36.20
C SER A 327 50.80 -57.01 -36.67
N SER A 328 50.62 -56.05 -35.75
CA SER A 328 50.17 -54.68 -36.04
C SER A 328 51.22 -53.62 -35.66
N ILE A 329 51.19 -52.48 -36.37
CA ILE A 329 52.05 -51.32 -36.06
C ILE A 329 51.64 -50.76 -34.70
N ARG A 330 52.59 -50.70 -33.78
CA ARG A 330 52.43 -50.06 -32.46
C ARG A 330 52.99 -48.65 -32.42
N GLU A 331 54.09 -48.41 -33.11
CA GLU A 331 54.80 -47.13 -33.07
C GLU A 331 55.59 -46.92 -34.38
N ILE A 332 55.68 -45.66 -34.81
CA ILE A 332 56.64 -45.19 -35.82
C ILE A 332 57.56 -44.20 -35.13
N LYS A 333 58.87 -44.49 -35.11
CA LYS A 333 59.86 -43.65 -34.42
C LYS A 333 60.15 -42.35 -35.18
N ALA A 334 60.87 -41.43 -34.50
CA ALA A 334 61.30 -40.16 -35.09
C ALA A 334 62.13 -40.35 -36.38
N ASP A 335 62.94 -41.40 -36.43
CA ASP A 335 63.74 -41.81 -37.59
C ASP A 335 62.94 -42.58 -38.66
N GLY A 336 61.67 -42.87 -38.39
CA GLY A 336 60.77 -43.54 -39.32
C GLY A 336 60.83 -45.07 -39.32
N THR A 337 61.51 -45.68 -38.35
CA THR A 337 61.46 -47.14 -38.12
C THR A 337 60.11 -47.58 -37.51
N VAL A 338 59.62 -48.77 -37.88
CA VAL A 338 58.31 -49.32 -37.46
C VAL A 338 58.48 -50.38 -36.37
N VAL A 339 57.68 -50.30 -35.29
CA VAL A 339 57.61 -51.29 -34.21
C VAL A 339 56.31 -52.09 -34.34
N CYS A 340 56.41 -53.43 -34.34
CA CYS A 340 55.28 -54.36 -34.54
C CYS A 340 55.04 -55.25 -33.31
N ASN A 341 53.79 -55.59 -33.00
CA ASN A 341 53.41 -56.57 -31.97
C ASN A 341 52.39 -57.60 -32.50
N ASP A 342 52.42 -58.81 -31.94
CA ASP A 342 51.47 -59.89 -32.24
C ASP A 342 50.07 -59.63 -31.66
N ILE A 343 49.04 -60.15 -32.33
CA ILE A 343 47.63 -60.06 -31.91
C ILE A 343 47.33 -61.20 -30.91
N PRO A 344 46.77 -60.96 -29.70
CA PRO A 344 46.54 -62.02 -28.71
C PRO A 344 45.58 -63.13 -29.19
N ASP A 345 45.96 -64.39 -28.98
CA ASP A 345 45.18 -65.60 -29.32
C ASP A 345 43.88 -65.73 -28.49
N GLY A 346 42.74 -65.96 -29.14
CA GLY A 346 41.45 -66.27 -28.52
C GLY A 346 40.24 -65.56 -29.15
N ASP A 347 40.47 -64.41 -29.77
CA ASP A 347 39.44 -63.65 -30.48
C ASP A 347 39.37 -64.03 -31.96
N PHE A 348 38.15 -64.11 -32.47
CA PHE A 348 37.92 -64.25 -33.90
C PHE A 348 38.50 -63.04 -34.63
N ARG A 349 39.40 -63.29 -35.58
CA ARG A 349 39.95 -62.28 -36.50
C ARG A 349 39.36 -62.44 -37.90
N LEU A 350 38.95 -61.33 -38.50
CA LEU A 350 38.50 -61.31 -39.89
C LEU A 350 39.69 -61.59 -40.79
N VAL A 351 39.59 -62.59 -41.65
CA VAL A 351 40.66 -62.94 -42.58
C VAL A 351 40.27 -62.76 -44.04
N LEU A 352 38.99 -62.93 -44.37
CA LEU A 352 38.47 -62.76 -45.72
C LEU A 352 37.08 -62.12 -45.66
N LYS A 353 36.76 -61.32 -46.67
CA LYS A 353 35.46 -60.67 -46.82
C LYS A 353 35.11 -60.55 -48.29
N ASP A 354 33.84 -60.78 -48.62
CA ASP A 354 33.21 -60.34 -49.85
C ASP A 354 32.01 -59.46 -49.49
N ASP A 355 32.07 -58.17 -49.84
CA ASP A 355 30.95 -57.20 -49.73
C ASP A 355 30.21 -56.99 -51.05
N PHE A 356 30.62 -57.67 -52.11
CA PHE A 356 30.02 -57.55 -53.43
C PHE A 356 29.93 -56.13 -54.00
N GLU A 357 30.63 -55.12 -53.46
CA GLU A 357 30.57 -53.77 -54.03
C GLU A 357 31.43 -53.67 -55.29
N THR A 358 32.54 -54.41 -55.33
CA THR A 358 33.48 -54.38 -56.47
C THR A 358 33.45 -55.63 -57.33
N SER A 359 33.23 -56.81 -56.74
CA SER A 359 33.34 -58.10 -57.44
C SER A 359 32.54 -59.22 -56.76
N ALA A 360 32.18 -60.25 -57.54
CA ALA A 360 31.67 -61.53 -57.05
C ALA A 360 32.54 -62.72 -57.52
N ILE A 361 33.82 -62.45 -57.85
CA ILE A 361 34.74 -63.47 -58.37
C ILE A 361 34.88 -64.64 -57.39
N GLY A 362 34.81 -65.86 -57.92
CA GLY A 362 34.96 -67.11 -57.19
C GLY A 362 33.66 -67.69 -56.65
N TRP A 363 32.55 -66.96 -56.70
CA TRP A 363 31.23 -67.51 -56.42
C TRP A 363 30.71 -68.31 -57.62
N SER A 364 29.98 -69.40 -57.36
CA SER A 364 29.38 -70.24 -58.39
C SER A 364 28.28 -69.54 -59.20
N MET A 365 27.80 -68.40 -58.69
CA MET A 365 26.94 -67.44 -59.37
C MET A 365 27.55 -66.05 -59.12
N THR A 366 27.60 -65.19 -60.14
CA THR A 366 28.33 -63.91 -60.08
C THR A 366 27.47 -62.68 -60.38
N THR A 367 26.17 -62.86 -60.57
CA THR A 367 25.23 -61.76 -60.85
C THR A 367 24.99 -60.98 -59.58
N ARG A 368 25.35 -59.69 -59.61
CA ARG A 368 25.12 -58.76 -58.51
C ARG A 368 23.99 -57.81 -58.89
N THR A 369 23.12 -57.51 -57.94
CA THR A 369 22.07 -56.51 -58.09
C THR A 369 22.26 -55.41 -57.08
N THR A 370 22.10 -54.17 -57.53
CA THR A 370 22.15 -52.99 -56.67
C THR A 370 20.75 -52.42 -56.52
N PHE A 371 20.32 -52.24 -55.28
CA PHE A 371 19.06 -51.59 -54.95
C PHE A 371 19.23 -50.70 -53.72
N ASN A 372 18.60 -49.52 -53.73
CA ASN A 372 18.73 -48.50 -52.68
C ASN A 372 20.18 -48.25 -52.20
N GLY A 373 21.15 -48.35 -53.11
CA GLY A 373 22.57 -48.14 -52.83
C GLY A 373 23.32 -49.32 -52.20
N THR A 374 22.67 -50.47 -51.99
CA THR A 374 23.30 -51.72 -51.51
C THR A 374 23.49 -52.68 -52.67
N THR A 375 24.69 -53.24 -52.83
CA THR A 375 24.95 -54.25 -53.87
C THR A 375 25.03 -55.63 -53.25
N ILE A 376 24.15 -56.54 -53.66
CA ILE A 376 24.13 -57.92 -53.14
C ILE A 376 24.47 -58.92 -54.24
N LEU A 377 24.91 -60.12 -53.85
CA LEU A 377 25.02 -61.27 -54.74
C LEU A 377 23.67 -61.98 -54.84
N GLY A 378 23.12 -62.09 -56.05
CA GLY A 378 21.76 -62.60 -56.28
C GLY A 378 20.80 -61.45 -56.52
N GLY A 379 19.61 -61.50 -55.92
CA GLY A 379 18.61 -60.44 -55.96
C GLY A 379 17.39 -60.73 -56.84
N TYR A 380 16.49 -59.75 -56.91
CA TYR A 380 15.23 -59.84 -57.66
C TYR A 380 15.46 -60.16 -59.14
N GLY A 381 14.72 -61.15 -59.64
CA GLY A 381 14.84 -61.66 -61.01
C GLY A 381 16.06 -62.55 -61.27
N VAL A 382 16.93 -62.79 -60.27
CA VAL A 382 18.20 -63.50 -60.48
C VAL A 382 18.13 -64.95 -60.03
N THR A 383 17.66 -65.22 -58.81
CA THR A 383 17.79 -66.56 -58.20
C THR A 383 16.59 -66.92 -57.34
N ALA A 384 16.04 -68.12 -57.58
CA ALA A 384 14.93 -68.70 -56.82
C ALA A 384 14.98 -70.23 -56.84
N GLY A 385 14.75 -70.88 -55.71
CA GLY A 385 14.73 -72.35 -55.61
C GLY A 385 16.08 -73.02 -55.89
N THR A 386 17.16 -72.24 -55.87
CA THR A 386 18.53 -72.68 -56.19
C THR A 386 19.48 -72.40 -55.02
N SER A 387 20.75 -72.78 -55.18
CA SER A 387 21.83 -72.39 -54.26
C SER A 387 23.09 -72.01 -55.03
N PHE A 388 23.92 -71.19 -54.40
CA PHE A 388 25.25 -70.83 -54.87
C PHE A 388 26.25 -70.85 -53.73
N TYR A 389 27.53 -71.00 -54.06
CA TYR A 389 28.58 -71.19 -53.08
C TYR A 389 29.92 -70.59 -53.51
N LYS A 390 30.82 -70.42 -52.55
CA LYS A 390 32.23 -70.14 -52.78
C LYS A 390 33.09 -70.92 -51.80
N ASP A 391 34.21 -71.43 -52.32
CA ASP A 391 35.28 -71.99 -51.51
C ASP A 391 36.27 -70.87 -51.18
N PHE A 392 36.37 -70.51 -49.90
CA PHE A 392 37.32 -69.52 -49.42
C PHE A 392 38.63 -70.21 -49.06
N ASP A 393 39.73 -69.77 -49.69
CA ASP A 393 41.07 -70.29 -49.46
C ASP A 393 41.63 -69.77 -48.13
N LEU A 394 41.80 -70.69 -47.17
CA LEU A 394 42.39 -70.47 -45.86
C LEU A 394 43.82 -71.01 -45.77
N SER A 395 44.47 -71.31 -46.91
CA SER A 395 45.85 -71.77 -46.91
C SER A 395 46.79 -70.75 -46.27
N GLY A 396 47.64 -71.23 -45.36
CA GLY A 396 48.56 -70.39 -44.60
C GLY A 396 47.93 -69.63 -43.42
N ILE A 397 46.62 -69.77 -43.19
CA ILE A 397 45.94 -69.17 -42.05
C ILE A 397 45.74 -70.26 -40.98
N SER A 398 46.59 -70.29 -39.95
CA SER A 398 46.39 -71.20 -38.81
C SER A 398 45.13 -70.83 -38.05
N HIS A 399 44.27 -71.83 -37.79
CA HIS A 399 43.01 -71.70 -37.06
C HIS A 399 42.51 -73.05 -36.56
N THR A 400 41.58 -73.01 -35.60
CA THR A 400 40.89 -74.17 -35.01
C THR A 400 39.38 -74.08 -35.12
N GLU A 401 38.86 -72.87 -35.35
CA GLU A 401 37.44 -72.62 -35.57
C GLU A 401 37.25 -71.51 -36.60
N VAL A 402 36.23 -71.66 -37.46
CA VAL A 402 35.79 -70.63 -38.38
C VAL A 402 34.41 -70.14 -37.96
N MET A 403 34.22 -68.82 -38.02
CA MET A 403 32.93 -68.16 -37.97
C MET A 403 32.67 -67.45 -39.28
N VAL A 404 31.57 -67.81 -39.94
CA VAL A 404 31.08 -67.12 -41.13
C VAL A 404 29.93 -66.23 -40.71
N ARG A 405 29.99 -64.95 -41.11
CA ARG A 405 28.85 -64.04 -41.02
C ARG A 405 28.42 -63.62 -42.41
N LEU A 406 27.11 -63.50 -42.62
CA LEU A 406 26.57 -62.94 -43.85
C LEU A 406 25.19 -62.34 -43.58
N VAL A 407 24.73 -61.50 -44.50
CA VAL A 407 23.36 -60.99 -44.52
C VAL A 407 22.61 -61.74 -45.60
N TYR A 408 21.54 -62.43 -45.24
CA TYR A 408 20.66 -63.13 -46.18
C TYR A 408 19.44 -62.26 -46.48
N TYR A 409 19.14 -62.04 -47.75
CA TYR A 409 17.98 -61.29 -48.23
C TYR A 409 16.94 -62.25 -48.79
N ALA A 410 15.77 -62.31 -48.16
CA ALA A 410 14.56 -62.85 -48.76
C ALA A 410 13.80 -61.67 -49.38
N ILE A 411 13.52 -61.78 -50.68
CA ILE A 411 13.01 -60.68 -51.49
C ILE A 411 11.65 -61.08 -52.06
N ASP A 412 10.71 -60.15 -51.99
CA ASP A 412 9.32 -60.24 -52.41
C ASP A 412 8.42 -61.12 -51.51
N SER A 413 7.31 -61.66 -52.03
CA SER A 413 6.18 -62.19 -51.27
C SER A 413 6.19 -63.70 -50.98
N TRP A 414 7.28 -64.23 -50.41
CA TRP A 414 7.42 -65.67 -50.06
C TRP A 414 6.21 -66.20 -49.27
N ASP A 415 5.79 -67.45 -49.40
CA ASP A 415 4.56 -67.96 -48.75
C ASP A 415 4.69 -69.32 -48.02
N ASP A 416 5.53 -69.33 -46.97
CA ASP A 416 5.95 -70.50 -46.16
C ASP A 416 7.13 -71.29 -46.74
N GLU A 417 8.05 -70.58 -47.38
CA GLU A 417 9.21 -71.15 -48.07
C GLU A 417 10.53 -70.92 -47.31
N LEU A 418 11.53 -71.75 -47.57
CA LEU A 418 12.75 -71.85 -46.76
C LEU A 418 13.96 -71.17 -47.41
N GLY A 419 14.56 -70.20 -46.71
CA GLY A 419 15.91 -69.69 -46.99
C GLY A 419 16.94 -70.38 -46.10
N TYR A 420 18.14 -70.64 -46.61
CA TYR A 420 19.21 -71.27 -45.85
C TYR A 420 20.61 -70.82 -46.26
N ALA A 421 21.54 -70.92 -45.31
CA ALA A 421 22.96 -70.73 -45.54
C ALA A 421 23.76 -71.74 -44.71
N GLY A 422 24.92 -72.16 -45.21
CA GLY A 422 25.74 -73.19 -44.58
C GLY A 422 27.23 -72.96 -44.76
N ALA A 423 27.99 -73.38 -43.76
CA ALA A 423 29.44 -73.43 -43.77
C ALA A 423 29.88 -74.73 -43.10
N ASP A 424 30.44 -75.64 -43.90
CA ASP A 424 30.69 -77.04 -43.53
C ASP A 424 29.48 -77.72 -42.84
N ASN A 425 29.59 -78.02 -41.54
CA ASN A 425 28.57 -78.70 -40.75
C ASN A 425 27.64 -77.73 -39.99
N SER A 426 27.84 -76.41 -40.14
CA SER A 426 27.02 -75.38 -39.50
C SER A 426 26.00 -74.84 -40.50
N PHE A 427 24.72 -74.89 -40.14
CA PHE A 427 23.63 -74.47 -41.00
C PHE A 427 22.68 -73.51 -40.28
N TRP A 428 22.28 -72.48 -41.01
CA TRP A 428 21.19 -71.59 -40.65
C TRP A 428 20.08 -71.76 -41.68
N SER A 429 18.83 -71.75 -41.21
CA SER A 429 17.67 -71.75 -42.08
C SER A 429 16.53 -70.98 -41.44
N MET A 430 15.70 -70.34 -42.26
CA MET A 430 14.53 -69.60 -41.82
C MET A 430 13.39 -69.74 -42.84
N THR A 431 12.16 -69.94 -42.35
CA THR A 431 10.94 -69.92 -43.18
C THR A 431 10.41 -68.49 -43.26
N TYR A 432 10.05 -68.05 -44.46
CA TYR A 432 9.53 -66.70 -44.74
C TYR A 432 8.08 -66.76 -45.24
N TRP A 433 7.32 -65.71 -44.98
CA TRP A 433 5.93 -65.54 -45.42
C TRP A 433 5.67 -64.08 -45.82
N TYR A 434 4.63 -63.81 -46.63
CA TYR A 434 4.48 -62.57 -47.40
C TYR A 434 4.23 -61.31 -46.56
N THR A 435 3.87 -61.45 -45.28
CA THR A 435 3.71 -60.32 -44.33
C THR A 435 4.94 -60.05 -43.47
N PHE A 436 6.03 -60.81 -43.66
CA PHE A 436 7.16 -60.80 -42.74
C PHE A 436 8.22 -59.73 -43.04
N GLY A 437 8.19 -59.17 -44.25
CA GLY A 437 9.06 -58.07 -44.65
C GLY A 437 8.69 -56.74 -44.02
N LYS A 438 9.66 -55.83 -43.98
CA LYS A 438 9.49 -54.52 -43.32
C LYS A 438 9.61 -53.33 -44.27
N GLU A 439 10.34 -53.47 -45.38
CA GLU A 439 10.61 -52.42 -46.36
C GLU A 439 10.76 -53.03 -47.76
N ASN A 440 10.22 -52.41 -48.81
CA ASN A 440 10.50 -52.84 -50.19
C ASN A 440 11.86 -52.30 -50.61
N LEU A 441 12.89 -53.14 -50.58
CA LEU A 441 14.28 -52.78 -50.80
C LEU A 441 14.71 -53.08 -52.24
N GLY A 442 14.23 -54.16 -52.85
CA GLY A 442 14.65 -54.60 -54.19
C GLY A 442 13.63 -55.42 -55.00
N GLY A 443 12.40 -55.65 -54.51
CA GLY A 443 11.34 -56.45 -55.17
C GLY A 443 10.19 -55.66 -55.83
N ASN A 444 9.20 -56.36 -56.38
CA ASN A 444 8.11 -55.75 -57.17
C ASN A 444 6.85 -55.44 -56.35
N SER A 445 7.04 -54.63 -55.29
CA SER A 445 6.03 -53.97 -54.44
C SER A 445 5.69 -54.62 -53.09
N TYR A 446 6.23 -55.80 -52.77
CA TYR A 446 6.14 -56.35 -51.41
C TYR A 446 7.34 -55.98 -50.55
N LEU A 447 7.20 -56.15 -49.24
CA LEU A 447 8.25 -55.82 -48.28
C LEU A 447 9.26 -56.98 -48.22
N ASP A 448 10.54 -56.65 -48.31
CA ASP A 448 11.66 -57.59 -48.23
C ASP A 448 12.13 -57.77 -46.78
N ARG A 449 12.96 -58.80 -46.56
CA ARG A 449 13.57 -59.06 -45.26
C ARG A 449 15.02 -59.49 -45.36
N PHE A 450 15.88 -58.84 -44.58
CA PHE A 450 17.24 -59.32 -44.34
C PHE A 450 17.36 -60.07 -43.00
N SER A 451 18.30 -61.01 -42.93
CA SER A 451 18.62 -61.80 -41.73
C SER A 451 20.12 -61.89 -41.58
N ASN A 452 20.64 -61.47 -40.42
CA ASN A 452 22.04 -61.63 -40.10
C ASN A 452 22.28 -63.09 -39.70
N VAL A 453 23.10 -63.77 -40.49
CA VAL A 453 23.46 -65.17 -40.32
C VAL A 453 24.84 -65.24 -39.68
N GLU A 454 24.96 -66.07 -38.65
CA GLU A 454 26.24 -66.42 -38.03
C GLU A 454 26.35 -67.96 -37.97
N LEU A 455 27.40 -68.49 -38.59
CA LEU A 455 27.68 -69.92 -38.66
C LEU A 455 29.03 -70.18 -38.03
N LYS A 456 29.07 -70.93 -36.93
CA LYS A 456 30.31 -71.35 -36.27
C LYS A 456 30.54 -72.82 -36.49
N THR A 457 31.75 -73.19 -36.87
CA THR A 457 32.12 -74.58 -37.08
C THR A 457 33.59 -74.81 -36.73
N PRO A 458 33.91 -75.86 -35.94
CA PRO A 458 35.29 -76.32 -35.81
C PRO A 458 35.86 -76.64 -37.19
N HIS A 459 37.00 -76.05 -37.52
CA HIS A 459 37.59 -76.12 -38.85
C HIS A 459 39.11 -75.94 -38.72
N THR A 460 39.86 -76.79 -39.41
CA THR A 460 41.34 -76.73 -39.49
C THR A 460 41.85 -76.93 -40.91
N GLY A 461 40.96 -77.01 -41.90
CA GLY A 461 41.30 -77.23 -43.29
C GLY A 461 41.73 -75.93 -43.99
N ASN A 462 42.37 -76.07 -45.15
CA ASN A 462 42.83 -74.92 -45.93
C ASN A 462 41.72 -74.28 -46.78
N SER A 463 40.47 -74.73 -46.69
CA SER A 463 39.36 -74.18 -47.45
C SER A 463 38.06 -74.37 -46.71
N ILE A 464 37.20 -73.35 -46.71
CA ILE A 464 35.83 -73.46 -46.20
C ILE A 464 34.83 -73.12 -47.29
N ARG A 465 33.81 -73.97 -47.46
CA ARG A 465 32.73 -73.71 -48.40
C ARG A 465 31.60 -72.97 -47.72
N VAL A 466 31.25 -71.79 -48.24
CA VAL A 466 30.05 -71.05 -47.83
C VAL A 466 28.98 -71.23 -48.91
N VAL A 467 27.79 -71.66 -48.50
CA VAL A 467 26.63 -71.88 -49.38
C VAL A 467 25.48 -71.00 -48.92
N ALA A 468 24.73 -70.45 -49.87
CA ALA A 468 23.43 -69.83 -49.63
C ALA A 468 22.42 -70.32 -50.67
N GLY A 469 21.18 -70.53 -50.25
CA GLY A 469 20.14 -71.05 -51.13
C GLY A 469 18.73 -70.89 -50.58
N SER A 470 17.74 -71.18 -51.43
CA SER A 470 16.34 -71.24 -51.05
C SER A 470 15.64 -72.49 -51.57
N ARG A 471 14.47 -72.80 -51.02
CA ARG A 471 13.52 -73.81 -51.52
C ARG A 471 12.21 -73.12 -51.94
N LEU A 472 12.35 -72.17 -52.86
CA LEU A 472 11.20 -71.51 -53.48
C LEU A 472 10.56 -72.43 -54.52
N ASP A 473 9.24 -72.38 -54.62
CA ASP A 473 8.49 -73.12 -55.64
C ASP A 473 8.03 -72.25 -56.83
N SER A 474 8.26 -70.94 -56.75
CA SER A 474 8.07 -69.96 -57.82
C SER A 474 9.38 -69.53 -58.52
N GLY A 475 9.25 -68.71 -59.57
CA GLY A 475 10.38 -68.19 -60.35
C GLY A 475 10.97 -66.90 -59.77
N ALA A 476 12.22 -66.57 -60.16
CA ALA A 476 12.97 -65.46 -59.56
C ALA A 476 12.38 -64.04 -59.72
N THR A 477 11.40 -63.85 -60.61
CA THR A 477 10.65 -62.58 -60.75
C THR A 477 9.40 -62.51 -59.89
N ASP A 478 9.12 -63.56 -59.11
CA ASP A 478 8.01 -63.62 -58.17
C ASP A 478 8.59 -63.66 -56.75
N GLU A 479 9.44 -64.65 -56.44
CA GLU A 479 10.19 -64.72 -55.18
C GLU A 479 11.67 -64.91 -55.46
N SER A 480 12.54 -64.24 -54.69
CA SER A 480 13.98 -64.35 -54.91
C SER A 480 14.79 -64.16 -53.64
N PHE A 481 16.09 -64.44 -53.72
CA PHE A 481 17.00 -64.21 -52.62
C PHE A 481 18.35 -63.64 -53.06
N GLY A 482 19.12 -63.17 -52.10
CA GLY A 482 20.54 -62.89 -52.28
C GLY A 482 21.27 -62.83 -50.96
N ILE A 483 22.58 -62.62 -51.01
CA ILE A 483 23.40 -62.44 -49.82
C ILE A 483 24.33 -61.25 -49.96
N ASP A 484 24.70 -60.68 -48.82
CA ASP A 484 25.69 -59.61 -48.73
C ASP A 484 26.63 -59.80 -47.53
N ASN A 485 27.76 -59.09 -47.53
CA ASN A 485 28.73 -59.01 -46.45
C ASN A 485 29.15 -60.37 -45.90
N VAL A 486 29.64 -61.25 -46.77
CA VAL A 486 30.16 -62.55 -46.37
C VAL A 486 31.54 -62.36 -45.76
N GLU A 487 31.65 -62.60 -44.46
CA GLU A 487 32.87 -62.43 -43.68
C GLU A 487 33.33 -63.77 -43.11
N ILE A 488 34.61 -64.09 -43.30
CA ILE A 488 35.26 -65.28 -42.75
C ILE A 488 36.18 -64.85 -41.63
N TRP A 489 35.82 -65.29 -40.43
CA TRP A 489 36.58 -65.06 -39.22
C TRP A 489 37.19 -66.36 -38.74
N VAL A 490 38.42 -66.31 -38.25
CA VAL A 490 39.12 -67.48 -37.71
C VAL A 490 39.63 -67.21 -36.31
N ARG A 491 39.83 -68.26 -35.52
CA ARG A 491 40.61 -68.20 -34.28
C ARG A 491 41.39 -69.49 -34.03
#